data_AF-I2QJT2-F1
#
_entry.id   AF-I2QJT2-F1
#
_cell.length_a   1.000
_cell.length_b   1.000
_cell.length_c   1.000
_cell.angle_alpha   90.00
_cell.angle_beta   90.00
_cell.angle_gamma   90.00
#
_symmetry.space_group_name_H-M   'P 1'
#
loop_
_entity.id
_entity.type
_entity.pdbx_description
1 polymer ?
#
loop_
_entity_poly.entity_id
_entity_poly.type
_entity_poly.pdbx_seq_one_letter_code
_entity_poly.pdbx_strand_id
1 'polypeptide(L)' 'DVVACLRDAGLDIAEVVKSKGDLAKVQAQFNAWAEETGLPYTYLSRICALSVGENRSE' A
#
# COMPACT_ATOMS: atom_id res chain seq x y z
N ASP A 1 -2.26 5.19 6.35
CA ASP A 1 -0.97 4.47 6.47
C ASP A 1 -0.84 3.46 5.35
N VAL A 2 0.30 3.42 4.65
CA VAL A 2 0.46 2.56 3.45
C VAL A 2 0.51 1.07 3.81
N VAL A 3 1.19 0.70 4.90
CA VAL A 3 1.34 -0.71 5.29
C VAL A 3 0.00 -1.27 5.75
N ALA A 4 -0.77 -0.47 6.50
CA ALA A 4 -2.14 -0.84 6.86
C ALA A 4 -3.02 -1.09 5.63
N CYS A 5 -3.00 -0.17 4.64
CA CYS A 5 -3.76 -0.35 3.40
C CYS A 5 -3.38 -1.62 2.64
N LEU A 6 -2.09 -1.93 2.54
CA LEU A 6 -1.62 -3.13 1.85
C LEU A 6 -2.07 -4.41 2.56
N ARG A 7 -2.04 -4.41 3.89
CA ARG A 7 -2.51 -5.55 4.69
C ARG A 7 -4.03 -5.72 4.60
N ASP A 8 -4.80 -4.63 4.62
CA ASP A 8 -6.26 -4.63 4.42
C ASP A 8 -6.63 -5.12 3.02
N ALA A 9 -5.79 -4.84 2.01
CA ALA A 9 -5.91 -5.39 0.65
C ALA A 9 -5.50 -6.88 0.55
N GLY A 10 -5.10 -7.52 1.65
CA GLY A 10 -4.76 -8.94 1.70
C GLY A 10 -3.30 -9.27 1.46
N LEU A 11 -2.40 -8.28 1.40
CA LEU A 11 -0.97 -8.54 1.24
C LEU A 11 -0.37 -9.06 2.56
N ASP A 12 0.17 -10.28 2.50
CA ASP A 12 0.83 -10.94 3.64
C ASP A 12 2.22 -10.33 3.90
N ILE A 13 2.27 -9.26 4.69
CA ILE A 13 3.49 -8.58 5.15
C ILE A 13 3.37 -8.21 6.62
N ALA A 14 4.48 -8.05 7.35
CA ALA A 14 4.45 -7.59 8.74
C ALA A 14 3.91 -6.15 8.89
N GLU A 15 3.37 -5.82 10.06
CA GLU A 15 2.94 -4.45 10.41
C GLU A 15 4.09 -3.44 10.32
N VAL A 16 5.31 -3.88 10.64
CA VAL A 16 6.53 -3.11 10.45
C VAL A 16 7.40 -3.78 9.40
N VAL A 17 7.36 -3.26 8.18
CA VAL A 17 8.08 -3.79 7.01
C VAL A 17 9.58 -3.50 7.14
N LYS A 18 10.36 -4.49 7.60
CA LYS A 18 11.83 -4.40 7.72
C LYS A 18 12.57 -5.50 6.97
N SER A 19 11.91 -6.63 6.69
CA SER A 19 12.55 -7.74 6.00
C SER A 19 12.65 -7.47 4.50
N LYS A 20 13.69 -8.01 3.85
CA LYS A 20 13.81 -7.95 2.38
C LYS A 20 12.62 -8.61 1.68
N GLY A 21 12.05 -9.65 2.28
CA GLY A 21 10.89 -10.36 1.73
C GLY A 21 9.65 -9.49 1.72
N ASP A 22 9.36 -8.79 2.82
CA ASP A 22 8.22 -7.88 2.89
C ASP A 22 8.39 -6.70 1.92
N LEU A 23 9.58 -6.11 1.85
CA LEU A 23 9.88 -5.04 0.90
C LEU A 23 9.68 -5.49 -0.55
N ALA A 24 10.07 -6.72 -0.89
CA ALA A 24 9.85 -7.29 -2.22
C ALA A 24 8.36 -7.50 -2.53
N LYS A 25 7.58 -7.99 -1.56
CA LYS A 25 6.12 -8.15 -1.68
C LYS A 25 5.43 -6.78 -1.89
N VAL A 26 5.81 -5.77 -1.11
CA VAL A 26 5.31 -4.39 -1.26
C VAL A 26 5.61 -3.86 -2.65
N GLN A 27 6.86 -4.00 -3.11
CA GLN A 27 7.26 -3.53 -4.44
C GLN A 27 6.48 -4.24 -5.55
N ALA A 28 6.30 -5.57 -5.45
CA ALA A 28 5.54 -6.34 -6.42
C ALA A 28 4.09 -5.87 -6.51
N GLN A 29 3.44 -5.61 -5.37
CA GLN A 29 2.08 -5.11 -5.33
C GLN A 29 1.95 -3.72 -5.98
N PHE A 30 2.88 -2.81 -5.69
CA PHE A 30 2.89 -1.48 -6.30
C PHE A 30 3.16 -1.53 -7.81
N ASN A 31 4.05 -2.41 -8.26
CA ASN A 31 4.31 -2.61 -9.69
C ASN A 31 3.04 -3.08 -10.39
N ALA A 32 2.35 -4.09 -9.84
CA ALA A 32 1.12 -4.62 -10.42
C ALA A 32 0.03 -3.56 -10.53
N TRP A 33 -0.17 -2.75 -9.49
CA TRP A 33 -1.14 -1.66 -9.54
C TRP A 33 -0.74 -0.54 -10.50
N ALA A 34 0.53 -0.17 -10.59
CA ALA A 34 0.96 0.84 -11.55
C ALA A 34 0.81 0.37 -13.00
N GLU A 35 1.01 -0.91 -13.27
CA GLU A 35 0.74 -1.51 -14.58
C GLU A 35 -0.77 -1.50 -14.90
N GLU A 36 -1.61 -1.88 -13.94
CA GLU A 36 -3.06 -1.92 -14.09
C GLU A 36 -3.67 -0.53 -14.29
N THR A 37 -3.23 0.46 -13.51
CA THR A 37 -3.88 1.79 -13.48
C THR A 37 -3.14 2.85 -14.29
N GLY A 38 -1.88 2.61 -14.67
CA GLY A 38 -1.00 3.62 -15.28
C GLY A 38 -0.60 4.77 -14.34
N LEU A 39 -0.84 4.65 -13.03
CA LEU A 39 -0.57 5.73 -12.07
C LEU A 39 0.87 5.65 -11.53
N PRO A 40 1.53 6.80 -11.28
CA PRO A 40 2.82 6.81 -10.60
C PRO A 40 2.72 6.30 -9.15
N TYR A 41 3.80 5.71 -8.63
CA TYR A 41 3.85 5.22 -7.24
C TYR A 41 3.53 6.29 -6.19
N THR A 42 3.84 7.55 -6.46
CA THR A 42 3.49 8.67 -5.57
C THR A 42 1.98 8.85 -5.42
N TYR A 43 1.22 8.59 -6.49
CA TYR A 43 -0.24 8.65 -6.47
C TYR A 43 -0.81 7.44 -5.75
N LEU A 44 -0.32 6.23 -6.06
CA LEU A 44 -0.74 5.00 -5.39
C LEU A 44 -0.46 5.05 -3.89
N SER A 45 0.70 5.55 -3.48
CA SER A 45 1.07 5.74 -2.07
C SER A 45 0.14 6.72 -1.37
N ARG A 46 -0.21 7.84 -2.02
CA ARG A 46 -1.17 8.81 -1.47
C ARG A 46 -2.56 8.19 -1.31
N ILE A 47 -3.03 7.43 -2.29
CA ILE A 47 -4.31 6.72 -2.21
C ILE A 47 -4.30 5.78 -1.00
N CYS A 48 -3.28 4.93 -0.89
CA CYS A 48 -3.13 3.99 0.24
C CYS A 48 -3.09 4.72 1.60
N ALA A 49 -2.41 5.87 1.66
CA ALA A 49 -2.29 6.63 2.90
C ALA A 49 -3.64 7.20 3.36
N LEU A 50 -4.51 7.58 2.42
CA LEU A 50 -5.80 8.23 2.66
C LEU A 50 -6.99 7.26 2.69
N SER A 51 -6.83 6.03 2.22
CA SER A 51 -7.89 5.01 2.17
C SER A 51 -8.06 4.23 3.48
N VAL A 52 -7.22 4.50 4.49
CA VAL A 52 -7.27 3.84 5.80
C VAL A 52 -7.28 4.87 6.92
N GLY A 53 -7.89 4.49 8.04
CA GLY A 53 -8.13 5.37 9.19
C GLY A 53 -9.55 5.93 9.22
N GLU A 54 -9.87 6.68 10.28
CA GLU A 54 -11.21 7.24 10.45
C GLU A 54 -11.41 8.47 9.58
N ASN A 55 -12.48 8.48 8.77
CA ASN A 55 -12.91 9.66 8.06
C ASN A 55 -13.66 10.57 9.05
N ARG A 56 -13.12 11.75 9.34
CA ARG A 56 -13.76 12.69 10.26
C ARG A 56 -14.95 13.34 9.56
N SER A 57 -16.15 13.05 10.06
CA SER A 57 -17.37 13.79 9.70
C SER A 57 -17.44 15.01 10.62
N GLU A 58 -17.58 16.22 10.06
CA GLU A 58 -17.92 17.41 10.87
C GLU A 58 -19.35 17.34 11.41
#